data_AF-A0A6S7EJP1-F1
#
_entry.id   AF-A0A6S7EJP1-F1
#
_cell.length_a   1.000
_cell.length_b   1.000
_cell.length_c   1.000
_cell.angle_alpha   90.00
_cell.angle_beta   90.00
_cell.angle_gamma   90.00
#
_symmetry.space_group_name_H-M   'P 1'
#
loop_
_entity.id
_entity.type
_entity.pdbx_description
1 polymer ?
#
loop_
_entity_poly.entity_id
_entity_poly.type
_entity_poly.pdbx_seq_one_letter_code
_entity_poly.pdbx_strand_id
1 'polypeptide(L)'
;MAFYLFAALFAVSLTAVLAASAVYWLRSGLAARETRRWLYATACVLLSYLIGLGLICHDPYFDDNGLPEFIPWRFRWAWAWIYAGLLQFAVVPCGFALRAALRFLAARKAASAAQ
;
A
#
# COMPACT_ATOMS: atom_id res chain seq x y z
N MET A 1 -10.15 15.80 13.90
CA MET A 1 -8.67 15.79 13.85
C MET A 1 -8.07 14.46 13.38
N ALA A 2 -8.60 13.29 13.79
CA ALA A 2 -8.08 11.99 13.37
C ALA A 2 -8.16 11.72 11.84
N PHE A 3 -9.14 12.27 11.12
CA PHE A 3 -9.26 12.10 9.67
C PHE A 3 -8.03 12.61 8.89
N TYR A 4 -7.51 13.78 9.27
CA TYR A 4 -6.31 14.34 8.66
C TYR A 4 -5.05 13.57 9.02
N LEU A 5 -5.03 12.89 10.17
CA LEU A 5 -3.90 12.07 10.58
C LEU A 5 -3.69 10.91 9.60
N PHE A 6 -4.73 10.17 9.23
CA PHE A 6 -4.57 9.04 8.30
C PHE A 6 -4.16 9.48 6.90
N ALA A 7 -4.75 10.56 6.38
CA ALA A 7 -4.32 11.13 5.11
C ALA A 7 -2.84 11.58 5.16
N ALA A 8 -2.41 12.22 6.26
CA ALA A 8 -1.02 12.62 6.45
C ALA A 8 -0.08 11.42 6.58
N LEU A 9 -0.48 10.37 7.31
CA LEU A 9 0.28 9.13 7.42
C LEU A 9 0.48 8.49 6.06
N PHE A 10 -0.57 8.40 5.24
CA PHE A 10 -0.46 7.90 3.87
C PHE A 10 0.50 8.75 3.04
N ALA A 11 0.37 10.08 3.09
CA ALA A 11 1.22 11.01 2.36
C ALA A 11 2.71 10.84 2.71
N VAL A 12 3.02 10.76 4.02
CA VAL A 12 4.37 10.57 4.54
C VAL A 12 4.91 9.20 4.12
N SER A 13 4.11 8.13 4.28
CA SER A 13 4.50 6.78 3.88
C SER A 13 4.79 6.70 2.38
N LEU A 14 3.91 7.25 1.53
CA LEU A 14 4.08 7.27 0.08
C LEU A 14 5.34 8.05 -0.33
N THR A 15 5.53 9.24 0.25
CA THR A 15 6.72 10.06 -0.02
C THR A 15 8.00 9.34 0.39
N ALA A 16 8.01 8.73 1.58
CA ALA A 16 9.18 8.00 2.10
C ALA A 16 9.55 6.80 1.21
N VAL A 17 8.58 5.97 0.81
CA VAL A 17 8.86 4.79 -0.04
C VAL A 17 9.24 5.18 -1.46
N LEU A 18 8.67 6.26 -2.02
CA LEU A 18 9.07 6.80 -3.32
C LEU A 18 10.49 7.36 -3.28
N ALA A 19 10.82 8.18 -2.28
CA ALA A 19 12.15 8.74 -2.09
C ALA A 19 13.20 7.62 -1.89
N ALA A 20 12.90 6.64 -1.05
CA ALA A 20 13.77 5.48 -0.87
C ALA A 20 13.96 4.71 -2.18
N SER A 21 12.88 4.42 -2.91
CA SER A 21 12.96 3.75 -4.22
C SER A 21 13.86 4.50 -5.20
N ALA A 22 13.72 5.82 -5.28
CA ALA A 22 14.54 6.68 -6.15
C ALA A 22 16.00 6.69 -5.71
N VAL A 23 16.29 6.88 -4.41
CA VAL A 23 17.66 6.90 -3.88
C VAL A 23 18.38 5.57 -4.13
N TYR A 24 17.73 4.44 -3.84
CA TYR A 24 18.35 3.13 -4.05
C TYR A 24 18.48 2.77 -5.53
N TRP A 25 17.52 3.17 -6.37
CA TRP A 25 17.66 3.03 -7.81
C TRP A 25 18.88 3.81 -8.32
N LEU A 26 19.02 5.10 -7.98
CA LEU A 26 20.14 5.92 -8.44
C LEU A 26 21.49 5.41 -7.93
N ARG A 27 21.55 4.83 -6.73
CA ARG A 27 22.80 4.33 -6.13
C ARG A 27 23.20 2.93 -6.57
N SER A 28 22.24 2.06 -6.83
CA SER A 28 22.51 0.61 -6.96
C SER A 28 21.87 -0.02 -8.20
N GLY A 29 21.10 0.74 -8.98
CA GLY A 29 20.39 0.27 -10.16
C GLY A 29 19.09 -0.48 -9.84
N LEU A 30 18.30 -0.75 -10.89
CA LEU A 30 16.98 -1.41 -10.77
C LEU A 30 17.07 -2.89 -10.36
N ALA A 31 18.17 -3.56 -10.70
CA ALA A 31 18.35 -4.97 -10.40
C ALA A 31 18.72 -5.23 -8.93
N ALA A 32 19.18 -4.21 -8.21
CA ALA A 32 19.60 -4.35 -6.82
C ALA A 32 18.45 -4.79 -5.90
N ARG A 33 18.80 -5.67 -4.95
CA ARG A 33 17.85 -6.23 -3.98
C ARG A 33 17.13 -5.14 -3.17
N GLU A 34 17.86 -4.11 -2.74
CA GLU A 34 17.28 -3.00 -1.97
C GLU A 34 16.34 -2.15 -2.81
N THR A 35 16.69 -1.82 -4.06
CA THR A 35 15.78 -1.12 -4.99
C THR A 35 14.48 -1.90 -5.16
N ARG A 36 14.57 -3.21 -5.41
CA ARG A 36 13.38 -4.08 -5.53
C ARG A 36 12.56 -4.17 -4.24
N ARG A 37 13.20 -4.05 -3.07
CA ARG A 37 12.51 -4.04 -1.78
C ARG A 37 11.70 -2.77 -1.61
N TRP A 38 12.28 -1.61 -1.91
CA TRP A 38 11.60 -0.33 -1.78
C TRP A 38 10.50 -0.16 -2.83
N LEU A 39 10.74 -0.58 -4.08
CA LEU A 39 9.70 -0.62 -5.11
C LEU A 39 8.52 -1.51 -4.70
N TYR A 40 8.80 -2.66 -4.05
CA TYR A 40 7.74 -3.51 -3.52
C TYR A 40 6.97 -2.82 -2.38
N ALA A 41 7.65 -2.12 -1.48
CA ALA A 41 6.99 -1.33 -0.44
C ALA A 41 6.11 -0.21 -1.04
N THR A 42 6.60 0.50 -2.06
CA THR A 42 5.82 1.49 -2.82
C THR A 42 4.58 0.86 -3.43
N ALA A 43 4.70 -0.32 -4.04
CA ALA A 43 3.55 -1.02 -4.60
C ALA A 43 2.51 -1.38 -3.52
N CYS A 44 2.91 -1.83 -2.33
CA CYS A 44 1.99 -2.10 -1.24
C CYS A 44 1.27 -0.83 -0.73
N VAL A 45 1.99 0.30 -0.61
CA VAL A 45 1.39 1.57 -0.20
C VAL A 45 0.39 2.05 -1.26
N LEU A 46 0.75 1.99 -2.55
CA LEU A 46 -0.17 2.33 -3.65
C LEU A 46 -1.38 1.39 -3.70
N LEU A 47 -1.20 0.09 -3.45
CA LEU A 47 -2.29 -0.86 -3.37
C LEU A 47 -3.28 -0.51 -2.25
N SER A 48 -2.79 0.01 -1.12
CA SER A 48 -3.66 0.49 -0.03
C SER A 48 -4.58 1.62 -0.49
N TYR A 49 -4.06 2.52 -1.32
CA TYR A 49 -4.86 3.58 -1.95
C TYR A 49 -5.86 3.03 -2.97
N LEU A 50 -5.45 2.08 -3.82
CA LEU A 50 -6.35 1.49 -4.81
C LEU A 50 -7.50 0.71 -4.15
N ILE A 51 -7.22 -0.01 -3.05
CA ILE A 51 -8.26 -0.67 -2.25
C ILE A 51 -9.19 0.38 -1.65
N GLY A 52 -8.66 1.41 -1.00
CA GLY A 52 -9.46 2.49 -0.41
C GLY A 52 -10.35 3.19 -1.45
N LEU A 53 -9.80 3.52 -2.62
CA LEU A 53 -10.55 4.10 -3.73
C LEU A 53 -11.64 3.13 -4.23
N GLY A 54 -11.32 1.85 -4.38
CA GLY A 54 -12.29 0.81 -4.76
C GLY A 54 -13.44 0.70 -3.77
N LEU A 55 -13.16 0.74 -2.47
CA LEU A 55 -14.17 0.71 -1.41
C LEU A 55 -15.13 1.91 -1.49
N ILE A 56 -14.59 3.13 -1.61
CA ILE A 56 -15.43 4.34 -1.75
C ILE A 56 -16.20 4.35 -3.07
N CYS A 57 -15.63 3.80 -4.13
CA CYS A 57 -16.34 3.70 -5.41
C CYS A 57 -17.50 2.71 -5.35
N HIS A 58 -17.34 1.61 -4.62
CA HIS A 58 -18.35 0.59 -4.40
C HIS A 58 -19.45 1.08 -3.45
N ASP A 59 -19.06 1.70 -2.33
CA ASP A 59 -19.97 2.28 -1.34
C ASP A 59 -19.60 3.76 -1.07
N PRO A 60 -20.19 4.69 -1.83
CA PRO A 60 -19.81 6.10 -1.82
C PRO A 60 -20.55 6.90 -0.73
N TYR A 61 -20.80 6.29 0.42
CA TYR A 61 -21.48 6.91 1.53
C TYR A 61 -20.59 6.88 2.77
N PHE A 62 -20.66 7.92 3.58
CA PHE A 62 -20.11 7.93 4.93
C PHE A 62 -21.20 8.33 5.92
N ASP A 63 -21.02 7.92 7.17
CA ASP A 63 -21.94 8.27 8.25
C ASP A 63 -21.17 9.08 9.30
N ASP A 64 -21.55 10.34 9.49
CA ASP A 64 -20.99 11.22 10.52
C ASP A 64 -22.02 11.52 11.64
N ASN A 65 -23.33 11.47 11.33
CA ASN A 65 -24.40 11.91 12.24
C ASN A 65 -25.62 10.97 12.28
N GLY A 66 -25.43 9.69 11.95
CA GLY A 66 -26.50 8.69 11.81
C GLY A 66 -27.28 8.80 10.49
N LEU A 67 -26.76 9.56 9.53
CA LEU A 67 -27.35 9.75 8.20
C LEU A 67 -26.27 9.51 7.13
N PRO A 68 -26.55 8.68 6.11
CA PRO A 68 -25.60 8.43 5.04
C PRO A 68 -25.46 9.68 4.16
N GLU A 69 -24.25 10.23 4.13
CA GLU A 69 -23.86 11.35 3.28
C GLU A 69 -23.11 10.84 2.03
N PHE A 70 -23.61 11.21 0.86
CA PHE A 70 -23.00 10.81 -0.41
C PHE A 70 -21.70 11.57 -0.66
N ILE A 71 -20.67 10.87 -1.12
CA ILE A 71 -19.37 11.43 -1.52
C ILE A 71 -19.33 11.62 -3.05
N PRO A 72 -19.40 12.89 -3.54
CA PRO A 72 -19.24 13.18 -4.96
C PRO A 72 -17.91 12.65 -5.51
N TRP A 73 -17.92 12.17 -6.76
CA TRP A 73 -16.75 11.60 -7.43
C TRP A 73 -15.47 12.45 -7.27
N ARG A 74 -15.60 13.77 -7.45
CA ARG A 74 -14.48 14.73 -7.34
C ARG A 74 -13.80 14.77 -5.97
N PHE A 75 -14.41 14.21 -4.94
CA PHE A 75 -13.86 14.15 -3.57
C PHE A 75 -13.41 12.74 -3.17
N ARG A 76 -13.79 11.70 -3.91
CA ARG A 76 -13.47 10.30 -3.56
C ARG A 76 -11.97 10.03 -3.49
N TRP A 77 -11.17 10.73 -4.30
CA TRP A 77 -9.71 10.62 -4.25
C TRP A 77 -9.16 11.06 -2.88
N ALA A 78 -9.68 12.14 -2.29
CA ALA A 78 -9.23 12.64 -1.00
C ALA A 78 -9.65 11.71 0.14
N TRP A 79 -10.88 11.19 0.07
CA TRP A 79 -11.34 10.13 0.97
C TRP A 79 -10.47 8.88 0.87
N ALA A 80 -10.04 8.49 -0.33
CA ALA A 80 -9.19 7.32 -0.53
C ALA A 80 -7.82 7.47 0.18
N TRP A 81 -7.29 8.69 0.37
CA TRP A 81 -6.08 8.90 1.17
C TRP A 81 -6.28 8.53 2.64
N ILE A 82 -7.47 8.83 3.19
CA ILE A 82 -7.81 8.51 4.57
C ILE A 82 -7.87 6.99 4.75
N TYR A 83 -8.61 6.28 3.88
CA TYR A 83 -8.66 4.81 3.94
C TYR A 83 -7.30 4.19 3.68
N ALA A 84 -6.50 4.71 2.75
CA ALA A 84 -5.15 4.22 2.49
C ALA A 84 -4.26 4.30 3.73
N GLY A 85 -4.34 5.40 4.49
CA GLY A 85 -3.60 5.60 5.73
C GLY A 85 -3.94 4.60 6.83
N LEU A 86 -5.17 4.08 6.82
CA LEU A 86 -5.59 2.99 7.70
C LEU A 86 -5.20 1.62 7.13
N LEU A 87 -5.51 1.37 5.86
CA LEU A 87 -5.31 0.08 5.17
C LEU A 87 -3.83 -0.31 5.10
N GLN A 88 -2.91 0.65 5.01
CA GLN A 88 -1.48 0.36 4.91
C GLN A 88 -0.94 -0.43 6.11
N PHE A 89 -1.56 -0.32 7.29
CA PHE A 89 -1.21 -1.11 8.47
C PHE A 89 -1.50 -2.61 8.31
N ALA A 90 -2.40 -2.99 7.40
CA ALA A 90 -2.66 -4.38 7.04
C ALA A 90 -1.96 -4.76 5.72
N VAL A 91 -2.12 -3.95 4.68
CA VAL A 91 -1.66 -4.27 3.32
C VAL A 91 -0.14 -4.42 3.25
N VAL A 92 0.62 -3.54 3.90
CA VAL A 92 2.09 -3.60 3.88
C VAL A 92 2.62 -4.86 4.56
N PRO A 93 2.29 -5.18 5.83
CA PRO A 93 2.79 -6.41 6.46
C PRO A 93 2.28 -7.67 5.75
N CYS A 94 1.01 -7.71 5.32
CA CYS A 94 0.47 -8.85 4.55
C CYS A 94 1.22 -9.05 3.23
N GLY A 95 1.55 -7.98 2.50
CA GLY A 95 2.36 -8.06 1.29
C GLY A 95 3.73 -8.66 1.56
N PHE A 96 4.45 -8.17 2.57
CA PHE A 96 5.76 -8.72 2.93
C PHE A 96 5.68 -10.17 3.42
N ALA A 97 4.66 -10.53 4.20
CA ALA A 97 4.40 -11.89 4.64
C ALA A 97 4.14 -12.84 3.45
N LEU A 98 3.28 -12.43 2.51
CA LEU A 98 3.00 -13.17 1.28
C LEU A 98 4.27 -13.38 0.45
N ARG A 99 5.06 -12.31 0.25
CA ARG A 99 6.34 -12.38 -0.47
C ARG A 99 7.31 -13.34 0.21
N ALA A 100 7.38 -13.36 1.53
CA ALA A 100 8.22 -14.28 2.28
C ALA A 100 7.73 -15.73 2.14
N ALA A 101 6.43 -15.97 2.27
CA ALA A 101 5.81 -17.29 2.10
C ALA A 101 6.07 -17.85 0.70
N LEU A 102 5.88 -17.05 -0.35
CA LEU A 102 6.14 -17.46 -1.73
C LEU A 102 7.61 -17.84 -1.96
N ARG A 103 8.55 -17.09 -1.38
CA ARG A 103 9.99 -17.42 -1.46
C ARG A 103 10.32 -18.72 -0.72
N PHE A 104 9.73 -18.92 0.45
CA PHE A 104 9.88 -20.16 1.21
C PHE A 104 9.36 -21.37 0.42
N LEU A 105 8.17 -21.26 -0.16
CA LEU A 105 7.58 -22.31 -1.00
C LEU A 105 8.43 -22.60 -2.24
N ALA A 106 8.95 -21.56 -2.90
CA ALA A 106 9.83 -21.71 -4.06
C ALA A 106 11.14 -22.43 -3.70
N ALA A 107 11.76 -22.07 -2.57
CA ALA A 107 12.98 -22.72 -2.08
C ALA A 107 12.75 -24.20 -1.74
N ARG A 108 11.62 -24.52 -1.08
CA ARG A 108 11.23 -25.91 -0.80
C ARG A 108 11.01 -26.73 -2.06
N LYS A 109 10.33 -26.17 -3.06
CA LYS A 109 10.11 -26.84 -4.35
C LYS A 109 11.43 -27.13 -5.06
N ALA A 110 12.37 -26.18 -5.05
CA ALA A 110 13.69 -26.37 -5.64
C ALA A 110 14.50 -27.47 -4.91
N ALA A 111 14.46 -27.51 -3.58
CA ALA A 111 15.14 -28.55 -2.80
C ALA A 111 14.58 -29.95 -3.08
N SER A 112 13.26 -30.09 -3.20
CA SER A 112 12.61 -31.36 -3.52
C SER A 112 12.89 -31.85 -4.95
N ALA A 113 13.23 -30.96 -5.89
CA ALA A 113 13.53 -31.32 -7.28
C ALA A 113 15.01 -31.69 -7.50
N ALA A 114 15.86 -31.45 -6.51
CA ALA A 114 17.28 -31.78 -6.53
C ALA A 114 17.62 -33.12 -5.84
N GLN A 115 16.61 -33.79 -5.28
CA GLN A 115 16.67 -35.14 -4.72
C GLN A 115 16.19 -36.16 -5.76
#